data_AF-A0A2R5G5H5-F1
#
_entry.id   AF-A0A2R5G5H5-F1
#
_cell.length_a   1.000
_cell.length_b   1.000
_cell.length_c   1.000
_cell.angle_alpha   90.00
_cell.angle_beta   90.00
_cell.angle_gamma   90.00
#
_symmetry.space_group_name_H-M   'P 1'
#
loop_
_entity.id
_entity.type
_entity.pdbx_description
1 polymer ?
#
loop_
_entity_poly.entity_id
_entity_poly.type
_entity_poly.pdbx_seq_one_letter_code
_entity_poly.pdbx_strand_id
1 'polypeptide(L)'
;MERTQVPNTYQLGEVCQILAKDNLELRGKGGCWGIVSQVNDFSCTVKMWDSEYTVGLQHLKSYDYLPSECEQMQVICDRITQVYSSGLEESVQKFLEMLGKLNRAYLTELEEKVLTVLESEITHKEAWG
;
A
#
# COMPACT_ATOMS: atom_id res chain seq x y z
N MET A 1 -30.96 20.27 6.75
CA MET A 1 -29.83 20.78 5.94
C MET A 1 -29.15 19.56 5.34
N GLU A 2 -29.54 19.19 4.12
CA GLU A 2 -28.84 18.15 3.36
C GLU A 2 -27.50 18.74 2.92
N ARG A 3 -26.39 18.23 3.49
CA ARG A 3 -25.05 18.52 2.98
C ARG A 3 -25.01 17.93 1.57
N THR A 4 -24.79 18.74 0.56
CA THR A 4 -24.46 18.26 -0.79
C THR A 4 -23.28 17.30 -0.66
N GLN A 5 -23.54 15.99 -0.81
CA GLN A 5 -22.51 14.96 -0.88
C GLN A 5 -21.64 15.29 -2.10
N VAL A 6 -20.44 15.81 -1.86
CA VAL A 6 -19.42 15.85 -2.91
C VAL A 6 -19.08 14.38 -3.17
N PRO A 7 -19.30 13.86 -4.38
CA PRO A 7 -19.07 12.46 -4.67
C PRO A 7 -17.59 12.16 -4.52
N ASN A 8 -17.29 10.97 -4.00
CA ASN A 8 -15.94 10.45 -3.94
C ASN A 8 -15.36 10.37 -5.38
N THR A 9 -14.23 11.04 -5.61
CA THR A 9 -13.58 11.09 -6.92
C THR A 9 -12.56 9.99 -7.15
N TYR A 10 -12.21 9.23 -6.10
CA TYR A 10 -11.23 8.15 -6.20
C TYR A 10 -11.79 6.97 -7.01
N GLN A 11 -10.89 6.28 -7.70
CA GLN A 11 -11.21 5.12 -8.53
C GLN A 11 -10.61 3.84 -7.95
N LEU A 12 -11.24 2.70 -8.25
CA LEU A 12 -10.70 1.40 -7.91
C LEU A 12 -9.32 1.21 -8.59
N GLY A 13 -8.32 0.78 -7.82
CA GLY A 13 -6.95 0.61 -8.31
C GLY A 13 -6.11 1.89 -8.30
N GLU A 14 -6.68 3.04 -7.93
CA GLU A 14 -5.95 4.30 -7.83
C GLU A 14 -4.94 4.27 -6.67
N VAL A 15 -3.74 4.80 -6.92
CA VAL A 15 -2.67 4.87 -5.91
C VAL A 15 -2.72 6.22 -5.22
N CYS A 16 -2.76 6.20 -3.89
CA CYS A 16 -2.86 7.39 -3.05
C CYS A 16 -1.88 7.33 -1.88
N GLN A 17 -1.54 8.49 -1.34
CA GLN A 17 -0.73 8.66 -0.14
C GLN A 17 -1.62 8.85 1.08
N ILE A 18 -1.24 8.22 2.20
CA ILE A 18 -1.89 8.36 3.49
C ILE A 18 -1.39 9.62 4.21
N LEU A 19 -2.31 10.54 4.50
CA LEU A 19 -2.07 11.74 5.30
C LEU A 19 -2.54 11.49 6.74
N ALA A 20 -1.64 11.01 7.60
CA ALA A 20 -1.94 10.67 9.00
C ALA A 20 -2.22 11.88 9.93
N LYS A 21 -2.49 13.07 9.39
CA LYS A 21 -2.78 14.26 10.22
C LYS A 21 -4.04 13.99 11.04
N ASP A 22 -3.89 14.04 12.37
CA ASP A 22 -4.98 14.03 13.35
C ASP A 22 -5.82 12.74 13.41
N ASN A 23 -5.37 11.64 12.78
CA ASN A 23 -6.04 10.33 12.87
C ASN A 23 -5.17 9.32 13.64
N LEU A 24 -5.67 8.89 14.81
CA LEU A 24 -5.00 7.92 15.70
C LEU A 24 -4.86 6.53 15.07
N GLU A 25 -5.79 6.13 14.20
CA GLU A 25 -5.78 4.83 13.51
C GLU A 25 -4.70 4.76 12.43
N LEU A 26 -4.28 5.91 11.90
CA LEU A 26 -3.22 6.02 10.88
C LEU A 26 -1.86 6.34 11.47
N ARG A 27 -1.70 6.24 12.79
CA ARG A 27 -0.45 6.56 13.47
C ARG A 27 0.67 5.66 12.95
N GLY A 28 1.75 6.28 12.45
CA GLY A 28 2.89 5.58 11.84
C GLY A 28 2.72 5.21 10.36
N LYS A 29 1.52 5.39 9.79
CA LYS A 29 1.21 5.16 8.37
C LYS A 29 1.31 6.42 7.52
N GLY A 30 1.58 7.56 8.13
CA GLY A 30 1.77 8.82 7.43
C GLY A 30 2.89 8.71 6.39
N GLY A 31 2.58 9.10 5.16
CA GLY A 31 3.51 9.07 4.04
C GLY A 31 3.56 7.74 3.30
N CYS A 32 2.96 6.67 3.83
CA CYS A 32 2.80 5.42 3.09
C CYS A 32 1.88 5.63 1.89
N TRP A 33 2.11 4.87 0.83
CA TRP A 33 1.15 4.73 -0.25
C TRP A 33 0.20 3.56 0.04
N GLY A 34 -0.96 3.61 -0.61
CA GLY A 34 -1.95 2.55 -0.61
C GLY A 34 -2.74 2.57 -1.91
N ILE A 35 -3.34 1.44 -2.25
CA ILE A 35 -4.10 1.29 -3.48
C ILE A 35 -5.57 1.09 -3.15
N VAL A 36 -6.44 1.89 -3.76
CA VAL A 36 -7.88 1.85 -3.50
C VAL A 36 -8.44 0.48 -3.90
N SER A 37 -8.92 -0.29 -2.92
CA SER A 37 -9.59 -1.59 -3.13
C SER A 37 -11.11 -1.48 -2.99
N GLN A 38 -11.62 -0.42 -2.36
CA GLN A 38 -13.06 -0.10 -2.33
C GLN A 38 -13.28 1.40 -2.23
N VAL A 39 -14.29 1.89 -2.96
CA VAL A 39 -14.71 3.30 -2.94
C VAL A 39 -16.04 3.38 -2.17
N ASN A 40 -16.07 4.15 -1.08
CA ASN A 40 -17.29 4.44 -0.30
C ASN A 40 -17.65 5.93 -0.43
N ASP A 41 -18.83 6.33 0.04
CA ASP A 41 -19.33 7.72 -0.09
C ASP A 41 -18.36 8.79 0.47
N PHE A 42 -17.68 8.49 1.59
CA PHE A 42 -16.82 9.44 2.30
C PHE A 42 -15.45 8.86 2.71
N SER A 43 -15.12 7.68 2.20
CA SER A 43 -13.87 6.98 2.51
C SER A 43 -13.50 6.03 1.39
N CYS A 44 -12.24 5.60 1.37
CA CYS A 44 -11.80 4.48 0.55
C CYS A 44 -11.22 3.40 1.45
N THR A 45 -11.43 2.14 1.10
CA THR A 45 -10.57 1.07 1.59
C THR A 45 -9.33 1.06 0.72
N VAL A 46 -8.16 1.12 1.36
CA VAL A 46 -6.87 1.12 0.68
C VAL A 46 -6.05 -0.07 1.15
N LYS A 47 -5.52 -0.83 0.20
CA LYS A 47 -4.55 -1.89 0.43
C LYS A 47 -3.16 -1.28 0.54
N MET A 48 -2.49 -1.56 1.66
CA MET A 48 -1.12 -1.13 1.94
C MET A 48 -0.20 -2.34 2.03
N TRP A 49 1.09 -2.08 2.26
CA TRP A 49 2.12 -3.12 2.37
C TRP A 49 1.81 -4.19 3.43
N ASP A 50 1.11 -3.86 4.52
CA ASP A 50 0.84 -4.78 5.63
C ASP A 50 -0.62 -5.24 5.76
N SER A 51 -1.59 -4.38 5.42
CA SER A 51 -3.02 -4.66 5.60
C SER A 51 -3.86 -3.69 4.77
N GLU A 52 -5.17 -3.91 4.77
CA GLU A 52 -6.15 -2.93 4.28
C GLU A 52 -6.65 -2.01 5.39
N TYR A 53 -6.96 -0.76 5.03
CA TYR A 53 -7.47 0.26 5.95
C TYR A 53 -8.60 1.05 5.31
N THR A 54 -9.65 1.36 6.06
CA THR A 54 -10.67 2.33 5.64
C THR A 54 -10.23 3.73 6.03
N VAL A 55 -10.03 4.61 5.05
CA VAL A 55 -9.45 5.94 5.23
C VAL A 55 -10.39 6.99 4.67
N GLY A 56 -10.73 7.99 5.49
CA GLY A 56 -11.55 9.13 5.05
C GLY A 56 -10.86 9.95 3.97
N LEU A 57 -11.62 10.53 3.03
CA LEU A 57 -11.07 11.21 1.86
C LEU A 57 -10.12 12.37 2.22
N GLN A 58 -10.34 13.04 3.35
CA GLN A 58 -9.46 14.11 3.85
C GLN A 58 -8.05 13.63 4.26
N HIS A 59 -7.88 12.33 4.47
CA HIS A 59 -6.61 11.69 4.82
C HIS A 59 -5.97 10.97 3.63
N LEU A 60 -6.51 11.15 2.43
CA LEU A 60 -5.97 10.59 1.20
C LEU A 60 -5.50 11.71 0.28
N LYS A 61 -4.41 11.45 -0.43
CA LYS A 61 -3.91 12.30 -1.51
C LYS A 61 -3.57 11.43 -2.71
N SER A 62 -4.29 11.59 -3.82
CA SER A 62 -3.92 10.96 -5.10
C SER A 62 -2.47 11.26 -5.48
N TYR A 63 -1.78 10.27 -6.05
CA TYR A 63 -0.50 10.49 -6.73
C TYR A 63 -0.66 10.93 -8.18
N ASP A 64 -1.88 10.85 -8.72
CA ASP A 64 -2.21 11.15 -10.12
C ASP A 64 -1.39 10.30 -11.11
N TYR A 65 -1.09 9.07 -10.72
CA TYR A 65 -0.40 8.08 -11.54
C TYR A 65 -1.23 7.66 -12.76
N LEU A 66 -0.53 7.39 -13.85
CA LEU A 66 -1.11 6.82 -15.05
C LEU A 66 -1.59 5.38 -14.77
N PRO A 67 -2.55 4.85 -15.56
CA PRO A 67 -3.03 3.48 -15.38
C PRO A 67 -1.90 2.43 -15.34
N SER A 68 -0.89 2.56 -16.19
CA SER A 68 0.27 1.66 -16.20
C SER A 68 1.13 1.74 -14.94
N GLU A 69 1.22 2.92 -14.32
CA GLU A 69 1.94 3.12 -13.07
C GLU A 69 1.14 2.53 -11.89
N CYS A 70 -0.18 2.65 -11.91
CA CYS A 70 -1.07 1.99 -10.95
C CYS A 70 -0.96 0.46 -11.05
N GLU A 71 -0.94 -0.10 -12.26
CA GLU A 71 -0.71 -1.54 -12.48
C GLU A 71 0.65 -1.99 -11.94
N GLN A 72 1.71 -1.21 -12.16
CA GLN A 72 3.03 -1.51 -11.61
C GLN A 72 3.02 -1.49 -10.07
N MET A 73 2.34 -0.52 -9.46
CA MET A 73 2.20 -0.45 -8.02
C MET A 73 1.39 -1.61 -7.44
N GLN A 74 0.36 -2.10 -8.15
CA GLN A 74 -0.37 -3.31 -7.77
C GLN A 74 0.56 -4.53 -7.70
N VAL A 75 1.39 -4.73 -8.73
CA VAL A 75 2.39 -5.82 -8.73
C VAL A 75 3.35 -5.71 -7.55
N ILE A 76 3.85 -4.49 -7.28
CA ILE A 76 4.73 -4.25 -6.12
C ILE A 76 4.00 -4.54 -4.80
N CYS A 77 2.74 -4.11 -4.67
CA CYS A 77 1.95 -4.34 -3.47
C CYS A 77 1.73 -5.82 -3.21
N ASP A 78 1.33 -6.58 -4.23
CA ASP A 78 1.05 -8.02 -4.10
C ASP A 78 2.30 -8.79 -3.65
N ARG A 79 3.44 -8.47 -4.25
CA ARG A 79 4.75 -9.03 -3.87
C ARG A 79 5.10 -8.71 -2.41
N ILE A 80 4.95 -7.45 -2.00
CA ILE A 80 5.23 -7.03 -0.62
C ILE A 80 4.29 -7.73 0.38
N THR A 81 2.98 -7.78 0.10
CA THR A 81 1.99 -8.39 1.00
C THR A 81 2.21 -9.90 1.12
N GLN A 82 2.60 -10.57 0.04
CA GLN A 82 3.00 -11.98 0.08
C GLN A 82 4.19 -12.18 1.03
N VAL A 83 5.21 -11.34 0.92
CA VAL A 83 6.37 -11.42 1.80
C VAL A 83 6.01 -11.15 3.26
N TYR A 84 5.19 -10.12 3.50
CA TYR A 84 4.74 -9.76 4.83
C TYR A 84 3.97 -10.89 5.53
N SER A 85 3.06 -11.55 4.79
CA SER A 85 2.18 -12.61 5.33
C SER A 85 2.92 -13.86 5.80
N SER A 86 4.15 -14.06 5.34
CA SER A 86 4.99 -15.21 5.71
C SER A 86 5.58 -15.15 7.13
N GLY A 87 5.40 -14.03 7.84
CA GLY A 87 5.85 -13.90 9.23
C GLY A 87 7.39 -13.84 9.38
N LEU A 88 8.09 -13.26 8.40
CA LEU A 88 9.53 -13.02 8.46
C LEU A 88 9.92 -12.04 9.59
N GLU A 89 11.23 -11.97 9.84
CA GLU A 89 11.87 -11.21 10.91
C GLU A 89 11.52 -9.71 10.87
N GLU A 90 11.64 -9.03 12.01
CA GLU A 90 11.34 -7.60 12.13
C GLU A 90 12.13 -6.73 11.14
N SER A 91 13.38 -7.10 10.84
CA SER A 91 14.22 -6.44 9.83
C SER A 91 13.59 -6.44 8.45
N VAL A 92 12.96 -7.56 8.05
CA VAL A 92 12.23 -7.69 6.79
C VAL A 92 11.00 -6.80 6.82
N GLN A 93 10.24 -6.79 7.91
CA GLN A 93 9.06 -5.92 8.04
C GLN A 93 9.44 -4.44 7.92
N LYS A 94 10.58 -4.02 8.48
CA LYS A 94 11.10 -2.64 8.30
C LYS A 94 11.49 -2.33 6.87
N PHE A 95 12.06 -3.30 6.15
CA PHE A 95 12.33 -3.14 4.73
C PHE A 95 11.04 -2.99 3.91
N LEU A 96 10.02 -3.82 4.16
CA LEU A 96 8.72 -3.71 3.49
C LEU A 96 7.99 -2.40 3.83
N GLU A 97 8.06 -1.95 5.08
CA GLU A 97 7.53 -0.64 5.51
C GLU A 97 8.19 0.51 4.73
N MET A 98 9.50 0.42 4.49
CA MET A 98 10.24 1.41 3.68
C MET A 98 9.74 1.43 2.23
N LEU A 99 9.56 0.26 1.61
CA LEU A 99 9.00 0.15 0.26
C LEU A 99 7.58 0.74 0.19
N GLY A 100 6.78 0.50 1.22
CA GLY A 100 5.45 1.07 1.41
C GLY A 100 5.40 2.59 1.56
N LYS A 101 6.54 3.28 1.67
CA LYS A 101 6.66 4.75 1.78
C LYS A 101 7.31 5.41 0.56
N LEU A 102 7.61 4.63 -0.48
CA LEU A 102 8.16 5.17 -1.73
C LEU A 102 7.16 6.11 -2.40
N ASN A 103 7.67 7.19 -3.00
CA ASN A 103 6.88 8.15 -3.78
C ASN A 103 7.04 7.94 -5.29
N ARG A 104 7.56 6.78 -5.70
CA ARG A 104 7.81 6.38 -7.09
C ARG A 104 7.06 5.09 -7.40
N ALA A 105 6.60 4.97 -8.64
CA ALA A 105 5.85 3.80 -9.11
C ALA A 105 6.74 2.58 -9.45
N TYR A 106 8.00 2.55 -9.01
CA TYR A 106 8.97 1.51 -9.37
C TYR A 106 9.95 1.21 -8.24
N LEU A 107 10.47 -0.02 -8.23
CA LEU A 107 11.60 -0.41 -7.40
C LEU A 107 12.91 -0.23 -8.18
N THR A 108 13.98 0.15 -7.48
CA THR A 108 15.34 0.11 -8.02
C THR A 108 15.82 -1.32 -8.17
N GLU A 109 16.86 -1.53 -8.99
CA GLU A 109 17.45 -2.85 -9.17
C GLU A 109 17.86 -3.53 -7.86
N LEU A 110 18.32 -2.76 -6.86
CA LEU A 110 18.71 -3.32 -5.58
C LEU A 110 17.48 -3.72 -4.74
N GLU A 111 16.46 -2.86 -4.68
CA GLU A 111 15.20 -3.17 -3.99
C GLU A 111 14.52 -4.40 -4.60
N GLU A 112 14.51 -4.51 -5.93
CA GLU A 112 14.03 -5.67 -6.66
C GLU A 112 14.78 -6.95 -6.28
N LYS A 113 16.13 -6.90 -6.27
CA LYS A 113 16.96 -8.05 -5.90
C LYS A 113 16.73 -8.48 -4.46
N VAL A 114 16.64 -7.53 -3.53
CA VAL A 114 16.39 -7.83 -2.12
C VAL A 114 15.00 -8.45 -1.95
N LEU A 115 13.97 -7.87 -2.58
CA LEU A 115 12.61 -8.41 -2.52
C LEU A 115 12.54 -9.83 -3.10
N THR A 116 13.21 -10.07 -4.24
CA THR A 116 13.28 -11.41 -4.86
C THR A 116 13.93 -12.45 -3.95
N VAL A 117 15.00 -12.09 -3.24
CA VAL A 117 15.63 -13.00 -2.26
C VAL A 117 14.64 -13.33 -1.15
N LEU A 118 13.94 -12.33 -0.60
CA LEU A 118 12.94 -12.54 0.45
C LEU A 118 11.78 -13.43 -0.01
N GLU A 119 11.28 -13.23 -1.23
CA GLU A 119 10.25 -14.07 -1.86
C GLU A 119 10.69 -15.54 -1.97
N SER A 120 11.96 -15.78 -2.32
CA SER A 120 12.51 -17.14 -2.45
C SER A 120 12.61 -17.89 -1.11
N GLU A 121 13.01 -17.20 -0.03
CA GLU A 121 13.12 -17.79 1.31
C GLU A 121 11.77 -18.27 1.85
N ILE A 122 10.68 -17.61 1.46
CA ILE A 122 9.31 -18.01 1.84
C ILE A 122 8.92 -19.30 1.15
N THR A 123 9.16 -19.37 -0.17
CA THR A 123 8.87 -20.56 -0.98
C THR A 123 9.64 -21.78 -0.45
N HIS A 124 10.88 -21.57 0.03
CA HIS A 124 11.68 -22.64 0.66
C HIS A 124 11.13 -23.10 2.02
N LYS A 125 10.55 -22.21 2.83
CA LYS A 125 9.91 -22.59 4.10
C LYS A 125 8.64 -23.41 3.89
N GLU A 126 7.84 -23.13 2.88
CA GLU A 126 6.62 -23.89 2.58
C GLU A 126 6.93 -25.29 2.02
N ALA A 127 8.08 -25.48 1.35
CA ALA A 127 8.47 -26.77 0.77
C ALA A 127 8.94 -27.82 1.80
N TRP A 128 9.29 -27.41 3.03
CA TRP A 128 9.75 -28.29 4.11
C TRP A 128 8.95 -28.14 5.42
N GLY A 129 7.77 -27.51 5.35
CA GLY A 129 6.80 -27.39 6.44
C GLY A 129 5.82 -28.55 6.53
#